data_AF-A0A2N5US33-F1
#
_entry.id   AF-A0A2N5US33-F1
#
_cell.length_a   1.000
_cell.length_b   1.000
_cell.length_c   1.000
_cell.angle_alpha   90.00
_cell.angle_beta   90.00
_cell.angle_gamma   90.00
#
_symmetry.space_group_name_H-M   'P 1'
#
loop_
_entity.id
_entity.type
_entity.pdbx_description
1 polymer ?
#
loop_
_entity_poly.entity_id
_entity_poly.type
_entity_poly.pdbx_seq_one_letter_code
_entity_poly.pdbx_strand_id
1 'polypeptide(L)'
;MAGRSWRRSSNDDNSLLSRIPIAANPFSFALNELTPRYFVRLSTIARTILMVFFVFHAFITLFCLALLLLPYLRGASKSQWLFRRLYIKDNAGVNVYKVPLLWMNTGILMTASQLMGSMGAQAFIYMQVKSALSPKYALHSQLEPALGVMYMGEMLTYWSLMHCFLVATYCGSEVEGDGAKGSSRWIPSPTILNTIFLGFPTLVVSSTVALFAWLCTAHGSFSTLASKVLYLLNQGSIIWDQGRDTSIPLQDKTNLMTRLFQVMGQVQNLRDATESQLADLVVRFRITQFVQLGLSAATFLGFLCFFSLLLNKYRMSRSQSSHSASQSSFTREPTHGANRSLIQMAKSDRQFFHLVLRSMAMIVAMMTLMALFVMNLMRSEQVIREPRYRAIASWLATATGTWSAIPITWQCWGLYNDNLNRAAQEASMLKPPEEIQGSQFKAAQRGTGSTASAHWDCESEEIEFKSLSQQRNPFRA
;
A
#
# COMPACT_ATOMS: atom_id res chain seq x y z
N MET A 1 9.65 21.64 -38.79
CA MET A 1 10.18 20.26 -38.57
C MET A 1 9.61 19.75 -37.25
N ALA A 2 8.78 18.72 -37.12
CA ALA A 2 8.13 17.82 -38.06
C ALA A 2 6.68 17.67 -37.60
N GLY A 3 5.72 18.01 -38.47
CA GLY A 3 4.31 17.73 -38.26
C GLY A 3 4.05 16.24 -38.46
N ARG A 4 3.60 15.54 -37.42
CA ARG A 4 3.05 14.20 -37.57
C ARG A 4 1.59 14.33 -37.99
N SER A 5 1.38 14.15 -39.28
CA SER A 5 0.06 13.97 -39.88
C SER A 5 -0.65 12.79 -39.23
N TRP A 6 -1.82 13.04 -38.65
CA TRP A 6 -2.84 12.04 -38.37
C TRP A 6 -3.35 11.50 -39.70
N ARG A 7 -2.61 10.56 -40.30
CA ARG A 7 -2.96 9.93 -41.57
C ARG A 7 -3.50 8.52 -41.32
N ARG A 8 -4.81 8.41 -41.58
CA ARG A 8 -5.61 7.21 -41.93
C ARG A 8 -6.11 6.29 -40.81
N SER A 9 -7.37 6.53 -40.45
CA SER A 9 -8.36 5.51 -40.04
C SER A 9 -9.17 4.96 -41.24
N SER A 10 -8.85 5.30 -42.49
CA SER A 10 -9.60 4.79 -43.66
C SER A 10 -9.10 3.44 -44.19
N ASN A 11 -7.96 2.92 -43.70
CA ASN A 11 -7.43 1.62 -44.14
C ASN A 11 -8.01 0.45 -43.33
N ASP A 12 -8.44 0.67 -42.09
CA ASP A 12 -8.95 -0.41 -41.22
C ASP A 12 -10.40 -0.80 -41.55
N ASP A 13 -11.23 0.14 -42.03
CA ASP A 13 -12.63 -0.15 -42.38
C ASP A 13 -12.75 -1.03 -43.63
N ASN A 14 -11.86 -0.83 -44.61
CA ASN A 14 -11.71 -1.75 -45.74
C ASN A 14 -11.13 -3.12 -45.32
N SER A 15 -10.39 -3.18 -44.20
CA SER A 15 -9.80 -4.42 -43.68
C SER A 15 -10.81 -5.34 -42.98
N LEU A 16 -11.85 -4.76 -42.37
CA LEU A 16 -12.87 -5.51 -41.63
C LEU A 16 -13.90 -6.11 -42.59
N LEU A 17 -14.35 -5.33 -43.58
CA LEU A 17 -15.25 -5.77 -44.64
C LEU A 17 -14.62 -6.83 -45.57
N SER A 18 -13.31 -6.73 -45.85
CA SER A 18 -12.58 -7.72 -46.67
C SER A 18 -12.28 -9.05 -45.97
N ARG A 19 -12.43 -9.10 -44.64
CA ARG A 19 -12.26 -10.33 -43.83
C ARG A 19 -13.56 -11.07 -43.57
N ILE A 20 -14.71 -10.52 -43.96
CA ILE A 20 -16.01 -11.15 -43.74
C ILE A 20 -16.12 -12.37 -44.67
N PRO A 21 -16.32 -13.58 -44.13
CA PRO A 21 -16.58 -14.75 -44.97
C PRO A 21 -17.83 -14.54 -45.82
N ILE A 22 -17.79 -14.97 -47.09
CA ILE A 22 -18.83 -14.72 -48.11
C ILE A 22 -20.24 -15.22 -47.69
N ALA A 23 -20.32 -16.17 -46.76
CA ALA A 23 -21.59 -16.70 -46.23
C ALA A 23 -21.94 -16.25 -44.79
N ALA A 24 -21.05 -15.55 -44.08
CA ALA A 24 -21.24 -15.20 -42.68
C ALA A 24 -22.15 -13.98 -42.49
N ASN A 25 -22.79 -13.90 -41.32
CA ASN A 25 -23.50 -12.70 -40.90
C ASN A 25 -22.48 -11.59 -40.56
N PRO A 26 -22.48 -10.46 -41.28
CA PRO A 26 -21.47 -9.41 -41.12
C PRO A 26 -21.53 -8.74 -39.74
N PHE A 27 -22.72 -8.65 -39.13
CA PHE A 27 -22.89 -8.06 -37.80
C PHE A 27 -22.41 -9.02 -36.71
N SER A 28 -22.70 -10.32 -36.85
CA SER A 28 -22.18 -11.35 -35.94
C SER A 28 -20.65 -11.40 -35.99
N PHE A 29 -20.08 -11.31 -37.19
CA PHE A 29 -18.62 -11.24 -37.38
C PHE A 29 -18.03 -10.00 -36.70
N ALA A 30 -18.59 -8.81 -36.95
CA ALA A 30 -18.16 -7.57 -36.33
C ALA A 30 -18.29 -7.62 -34.79
N LEU A 31 -19.37 -8.19 -34.27
CA LEU A 31 -19.60 -8.38 -32.83
C LEU A 31 -18.52 -9.29 -32.21
N ASN A 32 -18.16 -10.38 -32.88
CA ASN A 32 -17.10 -11.30 -32.44
C ASN A 32 -15.71 -10.67 -32.47
N GLU A 33 -15.43 -9.76 -33.41
CA GLU A 33 -14.16 -9.03 -33.51
C GLU A 33 -14.07 -7.85 -32.53
N LEU A 34 -15.16 -7.13 -32.29
CA LEU A 34 -15.19 -5.94 -31.43
C LEU A 34 -15.29 -6.28 -29.94
N THR A 35 -16.01 -7.34 -29.58
CA THR A 35 -16.19 -7.72 -28.18
C THR A 35 -14.84 -7.93 -27.45
N PRO A 36 -13.86 -8.67 -28.01
CA PRO A 36 -12.55 -8.82 -27.38
C PRO A 36 -11.69 -7.54 -27.35
N ARG A 37 -11.93 -6.59 -28.28
CA ARG A 37 -11.22 -5.30 -28.30
C ARG A 37 -11.72 -4.35 -27.22
N TYR A 38 -13.03 -4.36 -26.96
CA TYR A 38 -13.61 -3.59 -25.85
C TYR A 38 -13.40 -4.30 -24.50
N PHE A 39 -13.48 -5.64 -24.49
CA PHE A 39 -13.38 -6.47 -23.29
C PHE A 39 -12.26 -7.47 -23.42
N VAL A 40 -11.10 -7.01 -22.98
CA VAL A 40 -9.85 -7.75 -23.03
C VAL A 40 -9.90 -8.93 -22.06
N ARG A 41 -9.88 -10.15 -22.60
CA ARG A 41 -9.79 -11.38 -21.80
C ARG A 41 -8.39 -11.56 -21.23
N LEU A 42 -8.28 -12.11 -20.02
CA LEU A 42 -7.00 -12.52 -19.44
C LEU A 42 -6.58 -13.90 -19.92
N SER A 43 -5.28 -14.12 -20.08
CA SER A 43 -4.73 -15.45 -20.32
C SER A 43 -4.89 -16.33 -19.08
N THR A 44 -4.93 -17.66 -19.27
CA THR A 44 -5.02 -18.64 -18.17
C THR A 44 -3.88 -18.49 -17.17
N ILE A 45 -2.67 -18.21 -17.65
CA ILE A 45 -1.48 -17.99 -16.82
C ILE A 45 -1.67 -16.73 -15.95
N ALA A 46 -2.07 -15.61 -16.56
CA ALA A 46 -2.29 -14.36 -15.83
C ALA A 46 -3.37 -14.52 -14.75
N ARG A 47 -4.47 -15.20 -15.07
CA ARG A 47 -5.52 -15.52 -14.10
C ARG A 47 -4.99 -16.36 -12.94
N THR A 48 -4.17 -17.37 -13.24
CA THR A 48 -3.58 -18.24 -12.20
C THR A 48 -2.69 -17.44 -11.25
N ILE A 49 -1.82 -16.58 -11.80
CA ILE A 49 -0.95 -15.69 -11.00
C ILE A 49 -1.79 -14.76 -10.11
N LEU A 50 -2.84 -14.14 -10.67
CA LEU A 50 -3.72 -13.26 -9.89
C LEU A 50 -4.45 -14.02 -8.77
N MET A 51 -4.87 -15.27 -9.00
CA MET A 51 -5.48 -16.08 -7.94
C MET A 51 -4.49 -16.43 -6.82
N VAL A 52 -3.21 -16.66 -7.14
CA VAL A 52 -2.16 -16.83 -6.12
C VAL A 52 -2.02 -15.56 -5.27
N PHE A 53 -1.96 -14.38 -5.91
CA PHE A 53 -1.92 -13.11 -5.17
C PHE A 53 -3.18 -12.86 -4.35
N PHE A 54 -4.35 -13.27 -4.84
CA PHE A 54 -5.61 -13.18 -4.10
C PHE A 54 -5.52 -13.95 -2.78
N VAL A 55 -5.00 -15.19 -2.82
CA VAL A 55 -4.80 -16.02 -1.63
C VAL A 55 -3.81 -15.36 -0.67
N PHE A 56 -2.68 -14.82 -1.16
CA PHE A 56 -1.75 -14.09 -0.31
C PHE A 56 -2.38 -12.88 0.36
N HIS A 57 -3.11 -12.05 -0.39
CA HIS A 57 -3.81 -10.91 0.19
C HIS A 57 -4.91 -11.31 1.17
N ALA A 58 -5.58 -12.45 0.96
CA ALA A 58 -6.55 -12.97 1.91
C ALA A 58 -5.88 -13.34 3.25
N PHE A 59 -4.71 -13.99 3.22
CA PHE A 59 -3.92 -14.26 4.43
C PHE A 59 -3.46 -12.98 5.11
N ILE A 60 -2.98 -12.00 4.34
CA ILE A 60 -2.55 -10.70 4.88
C ILE A 60 -3.74 -9.99 5.56
N THR A 61 -4.89 -9.93 4.89
CA THR A 61 -6.12 -9.35 5.44
C THR A 61 -6.55 -10.03 6.73
N LEU A 62 -6.58 -11.37 6.77
CA LEU A 62 -6.92 -12.11 7.98
C LEU A 62 -5.95 -11.80 9.12
N PHE A 63 -4.65 -11.75 8.82
CA PHE A 63 -3.62 -11.44 9.80
C PHE A 63 -3.75 -10.00 10.33
N CYS A 64 -3.90 -9.01 9.45
CA CYS A 64 -4.12 -7.63 9.85
C CYS A 64 -5.40 -7.46 10.69
N LEU A 65 -6.49 -8.16 10.34
CA LEU A 65 -7.72 -8.19 11.14
C LEU A 65 -7.46 -8.79 12.53
N ALA A 66 -6.75 -9.91 12.62
CA ALA A 66 -6.41 -10.52 13.90
C ALA A 66 -5.61 -9.56 14.79
N LEU A 67 -4.59 -8.89 14.23
CA LEU A 67 -3.78 -7.91 14.96
C LEU A 67 -4.57 -6.70 15.44
N LEU A 68 -5.52 -6.23 14.63
CA LEU A 68 -6.36 -5.10 15.00
C LEU A 68 -7.42 -5.51 16.03
N LEU A 69 -8.02 -6.70 15.93
CA LEU A 69 -9.15 -7.13 16.75
C LEU A 69 -8.75 -7.85 18.06
N LEU A 70 -7.69 -8.65 18.08
CA LEU A 70 -7.26 -9.42 19.26
C LEU A 70 -7.03 -8.55 20.51
N PRO A 71 -6.44 -7.33 20.41
CA PRO A 71 -6.31 -6.44 21.58
C PRO A 71 -7.66 -6.05 22.18
N TYR A 72 -8.71 -5.85 21.35
CA TYR A 72 -10.07 -5.54 21.83
C TYR A 72 -10.68 -6.75 22.56
N LEU A 73 -10.52 -7.94 22.00
CA LEU A 73 -11.08 -9.17 22.58
C LEU A 73 -10.42 -9.55 23.92
N ARG A 74 -9.18 -9.11 24.16
CA ARG A 74 -8.43 -9.40 25.39
C ARG A 74 -8.51 -8.30 26.46
N GLY A 75 -9.28 -7.23 26.23
CA GLY A 75 -9.44 -6.14 27.20
C GLY A 75 -8.17 -5.30 27.43
N ALA A 76 -7.22 -5.30 26.48
CA ALA A 76 -5.98 -4.55 26.60
C ALA A 76 -6.23 -3.05 26.35
N SER A 77 -6.50 -2.29 27.41
CA SER A 77 -6.80 -0.84 27.31
C SER A 77 -5.59 0.02 26.92
N LYS A 78 -4.36 -0.40 27.23
CA LYS A 78 -3.17 0.46 27.16
C LYS A 78 -2.56 0.66 25.75
N SER A 79 -2.95 -0.10 24.71
CA SER A 79 -2.28 -0.08 23.39
C SER A 79 -3.02 0.63 22.24
N GLN A 80 -4.17 1.26 22.47
CA GLN A 80 -5.13 1.62 21.41
C GLN A 80 -5.16 3.10 20.98
N TRP A 81 -4.19 3.90 21.39
CA TRP A 81 -4.13 5.30 20.95
C TRP A 81 -3.74 5.37 19.46
N LEU A 82 -4.36 6.28 18.70
CA LEU A 82 -3.96 6.58 17.32
C LEU A 82 -2.94 7.72 17.26
N PHE A 83 -3.14 8.73 18.09
CA PHE A 83 -2.29 9.90 18.20
C PHE A 83 -1.95 10.18 19.67
N ARG A 84 -0.71 10.58 19.92
CA ARG A 84 -0.24 11.10 21.20
C ARG A 84 0.59 12.36 20.99
N ARG A 85 0.65 13.20 22.01
CA ARG A 85 1.51 14.38 22.00
C ARG A 85 2.85 14.00 22.60
N LEU A 86 3.92 14.16 21.83
CA LEU A 86 5.30 13.96 22.27
C LEU A 86 5.97 15.32 22.43
N TYR A 87 6.29 15.68 23.67
CA TYR A 87 7.04 16.89 23.97
C TYR A 87 8.53 16.57 23.93
N ILE A 88 9.28 17.30 23.10
CA ILE A 88 10.73 17.14 23.02
C ILE A 88 11.33 17.99 24.14
N LYS A 89 11.96 17.32 25.11
CA LYS A 89 12.62 17.94 26.25
C LYS A 89 14.13 18.01 26.01
N ASP A 90 14.78 19.02 26.59
CA ASP A 90 16.23 19.09 26.70
C ASP A 90 16.73 18.27 27.90
N ASN A 91 18.05 18.26 28.09
CA ASN A 91 18.68 17.54 29.20
C ASN A 91 18.29 18.10 30.59
N ALA A 92 17.71 19.30 30.65
CA ALA A 92 17.17 19.90 31.87
C ALA A 92 15.67 19.60 32.07
N GLY A 93 15.07 18.78 31.19
CA GLY A 93 13.65 18.44 31.22
C GLY A 93 12.73 19.55 30.69
N VAL A 94 13.29 20.65 30.16
CA VAL A 94 12.56 21.78 29.61
C VAL A 94 12.21 21.51 28.16
N ASN A 95 10.97 21.83 27.77
CA ASN A 95 10.52 21.64 26.40
C ASN A 95 11.33 22.52 25.43
N VAL A 96 12.03 21.89 24.49
CA VAL A 96 12.80 22.55 23.42
C VAL A 96 11.87 23.34 22.49
N TYR A 97 10.65 22.81 22.28
CA TYR A 97 9.62 23.43 21.45
C TYR A 97 8.31 23.55 22.22
N LYS A 98 7.60 24.67 21.99
CA LYS A 98 6.25 24.89 22.54
C LYS A 98 5.19 23.94 21.94
N VAL A 99 5.39 23.51 20.70
CA VAL A 99 4.46 22.64 19.97
C VAL A 99 4.91 21.18 20.09
N PRO A 100 4.04 20.24 20.52
CA PRO A 100 4.37 18.83 20.59
C PRO A 100 4.44 18.20 19.18
N LEU A 101 5.31 17.21 19.02
CA LEU A 101 5.26 16.31 17.87
C LEU A 101 4.05 15.39 18.02
N LEU A 102 3.25 15.25 16.98
CA LEU A 102 2.16 14.29 16.97
C LEU A 102 2.74 12.90 16.71
N TRP A 103 2.80 12.10 17.76
CA TRP A 103 3.21 10.72 17.70
C TRP A 103 2.04 9.88 17.19
N MET A 104 2.20 9.26 16.03
CA MET A 104 1.24 8.31 15.48
C MET A 104 1.55 6.90 15.99
N ASN A 105 0.52 6.12 16.27
CA ASN A 105 0.69 4.69 16.53
C ASN A 105 0.93 3.97 15.21
N THR A 106 2.19 3.97 14.78
CA THR A 106 2.62 3.38 13.51
C THR A 106 2.23 1.91 13.41
N GLY A 107 2.19 1.16 14.52
CA GLY A 107 1.77 -0.24 14.53
C GLY A 107 0.33 -0.41 14.05
N ILE A 108 -0.61 0.33 14.64
CA ILE A 108 -2.02 0.31 14.25
C ILE A 108 -2.19 0.89 12.85
N LEU A 109 -1.61 2.06 12.57
CA LEU A 109 -1.83 2.77 11.31
C LEU A 109 -1.28 2.01 10.10
N MET A 110 -0.10 1.39 10.22
CA MET A 110 0.43 0.52 9.17
C MET A 110 -0.43 -0.72 8.97
N THR A 111 -0.88 -1.36 10.05
CA THR A 111 -1.72 -2.56 9.96
C THR A 111 -3.07 -2.24 9.30
N ALA A 112 -3.70 -1.13 9.67
CA ALA A 112 -4.94 -0.67 9.05
C ALA A 112 -4.75 -0.28 7.58
N SER A 113 -3.64 0.39 7.25
CA SER A 113 -3.32 0.76 5.86
C SER A 113 -3.05 -0.47 4.99
N GLN A 114 -2.33 -1.46 5.51
CA GLN A 114 -2.08 -2.73 4.83
C GLN A 114 -3.35 -3.57 4.64
N LEU A 115 -4.24 -3.56 5.64
CA LEU A 115 -5.57 -4.16 5.54
C LEU A 115 -6.37 -3.53 4.40
N MET A 116 -6.45 -2.20 4.38
CA MET A 116 -7.13 -1.44 3.33
C MET A 116 -6.53 -1.74 1.95
N GLY A 117 -5.19 -1.71 1.82
CA GLY A 117 -4.49 -2.02 0.58
C GLY A 117 -4.77 -3.44 0.08
N SER A 118 -4.74 -4.42 0.99
CA SER A 118 -4.99 -5.83 0.66
C SER A 118 -6.45 -6.13 0.30
N MET A 119 -7.41 -5.45 0.95
CA MET A 119 -8.82 -5.51 0.54
C MET A 119 -9.03 -4.90 -0.84
N GLY A 120 -8.37 -3.76 -1.12
CA GLY A 120 -8.34 -3.15 -2.45
C GLY A 120 -7.78 -4.11 -3.50
N ALA A 121 -6.66 -4.78 -3.22
CA ALA A 121 -6.05 -5.77 -4.10
C ALA A 121 -6.98 -6.96 -4.38
N GLN A 122 -7.63 -7.52 -3.35
CA GLN A 122 -8.60 -8.60 -3.50
C GLN A 122 -9.79 -8.19 -4.37
N ALA A 123 -10.39 -7.02 -4.11
CA ALA A 123 -11.49 -6.49 -4.91
C ALA A 123 -11.06 -6.28 -6.37
N PHE A 124 -9.88 -5.70 -6.59
CA PHE A 124 -9.31 -5.50 -7.92
C PHE A 124 -9.14 -6.82 -8.67
N ILE A 125 -8.51 -7.82 -8.05
CA ILE A 125 -8.31 -9.15 -8.65
C ILE A 125 -9.65 -9.80 -8.99
N TYR A 126 -10.59 -9.80 -8.04
CA TYR A 126 -11.92 -10.39 -8.24
C TYR A 126 -12.64 -9.75 -9.44
N MET A 127 -12.64 -8.42 -9.52
CA MET A 127 -13.26 -7.68 -10.63
C MET A 127 -12.55 -7.94 -11.96
N GLN A 128 -11.22 -8.05 -11.98
CA GLN A 128 -10.44 -8.41 -13.17
C GLN A 128 -10.83 -9.80 -13.69
N VAL A 129 -10.86 -10.80 -12.80
CA VAL A 129 -11.20 -12.17 -13.16
C VAL A 129 -12.65 -12.27 -13.65
N LYS A 130 -13.60 -11.62 -12.97
CA LYS A 130 -15.01 -11.59 -13.39
C LYS A 130 -15.20 -10.88 -14.72
N SER A 131 -14.53 -9.75 -14.93
CA SER A 131 -14.56 -9.01 -16.21
C SER A 131 -13.97 -9.83 -17.36
N ALA A 132 -12.91 -10.60 -17.09
CA ALA A 132 -12.33 -11.49 -18.10
C ALA A 132 -13.23 -12.68 -18.47
N LEU A 133 -14.11 -13.12 -17.56
CA LEU A 133 -15.01 -14.27 -17.75
C LEU A 133 -16.37 -13.88 -18.33
N SER A 134 -16.82 -12.64 -18.14
CA SER A 134 -18.15 -12.20 -18.55
C SER A 134 -18.10 -10.80 -19.17
N PRO A 135 -18.34 -10.66 -20.49
CA PRO A 135 -18.49 -9.36 -21.13
C PRO A 135 -19.63 -8.54 -20.49
N LYS A 136 -20.73 -9.21 -20.10
CA LYS A 136 -21.86 -8.57 -19.40
C LYS A 136 -21.43 -7.93 -18.09
N TYR A 137 -20.58 -8.60 -17.31
CA TYR A 137 -20.01 -8.03 -16.09
C TYR A 137 -19.03 -6.90 -16.41
N ALA A 138 -18.14 -7.10 -17.39
CA ALA A 138 -17.13 -6.12 -17.77
C ALA A 138 -17.74 -4.78 -18.22
N LEU A 139 -18.91 -4.80 -18.85
CA LEU A 139 -19.66 -3.59 -19.26
C LEU A 139 -20.11 -2.70 -18.08
N HIS A 140 -20.24 -3.29 -16.87
CA HIS A 140 -20.79 -2.61 -15.70
C HIS A 140 -19.76 -2.49 -14.56
N SER A 141 -18.57 -3.06 -14.72
CA SER A 141 -17.56 -3.12 -13.67
C SER A 141 -16.53 -2.01 -13.84
N GLN A 142 -16.32 -1.22 -12.78
CA GLN A 142 -15.26 -0.22 -12.70
C GLN A 142 -14.15 -0.74 -11.78
N LEU A 143 -12.95 -0.91 -12.32
CA LEU A 143 -11.80 -1.48 -11.59
C LEU A 143 -10.98 -0.40 -10.86
N GLU A 144 -11.11 0.83 -11.32
CA GLU A 144 -10.41 2.02 -10.89
C GLU A 144 -10.51 2.28 -9.37
N PRO A 145 -11.69 2.18 -8.72
CA PRO A 145 -11.78 2.45 -7.29
C PRO A 145 -10.93 1.50 -6.45
N ALA A 146 -10.93 0.20 -6.79
CA ALA A 146 -10.13 -0.79 -6.07
C ALA A 146 -8.63 -0.56 -6.26
N LEU A 147 -8.20 -0.16 -7.46
CA LEU A 147 -6.81 0.24 -7.72
C LEU A 147 -6.42 1.47 -6.89
N GLY A 148 -7.33 2.45 -6.75
CA GLY A 148 -7.14 3.61 -5.90
C GLY A 148 -7.01 3.28 -4.42
N VAL A 149 -7.87 2.41 -3.89
CA VAL A 149 -7.78 1.93 -2.50
C VAL A 149 -6.45 1.20 -2.25
N MET A 150 -6.04 0.35 -3.19
CA MET A 150 -4.76 -0.35 -3.11
C MET A 150 -3.58 0.63 -3.07
N TYR A 151 -3.55 1.62 -3.97
CA TYR A 151 -2.51 2.66 -3.96
C TYR A 151 -2.50 3.48 -2.66
N MET A 152 -3.66 3.90 -2.15
CA MET A 152 -3.75 4.63 -0.88
C MET A 152 -3.19 3.80 0.28
N GLY A 153 -3.54 2.51 0.35
CA GLY A 153 -3.08 1.61 1.41
C GLY A 153 -1.56 1.49 1.46
N GLU A 154 -0.92 1.32 0.30
CA GLU A 154 0.55 1.26 0.21
C GLU A 154 1.18 2.59 0.62
N MET A 155 0.68 3.71 0.09
CA MET A 155 1.26 5.03 0.40
C MET A 155 1.14 5.36 1.89
N LEU A 156 -0.01 5.13 2.51
CA LEU A 156 -0.19 5.37 3.94
C LEU A 156 0.71 4.46 4.79
N THR A 157 0.94 3.22 4.35
CA THR A 157 1.88 2.30 5.00
C THR A 157 3.30 2.86 4.98
N TYR A 158 3.74 3.38 3.84
CA TYR A 158 5.06 4.01 3.70
C TYR A 158 5.24 5.23 4.61
N TRP A 159 4.26 6.14 4.60
CA TRP A 159 4.28 7.35 5.42
C TRP A 159 4.26 7.05 6.92
N SER A 160 3.50 6.03 7.32
CA SER A 160 3.47 5.58 8.71
C SER A 160 4.84 5.04 9.16
N LEU A 161 5.54 4.30 8.30
CA LEU A 161 6.88 3.80 8.61
C LEU A 161 7.92 4.92 8.68
N MET A 162 7.86 5.88 7.75
CA MET A 162 8.71 7.07 7.78
C MET A 162 8.50 7.86 9.08
N HIS A 163 7.26 7.97 9.55
CA HIS A 163 6.95 8.61 10.83
C HIS A 163 7.58 7.86 12.01
N CYS A 164 7.60 6.52 11.97
CA CYS A 164 8.32 5.73 12.97
C CYS A 164 9.84 5.97 12.93
N PHE A 165 10.45 6.08 11.74
CA PHE A 165 11.86 6.45 11.63
C PHE A 165 12.13 7.82 12.25
N LEU A 166 11.27 8.80 11.96
CA LEU A 166 11.33 10.13 12.55
C LEU A 166 11.30 10.02 14.08
N VAL A 167 10.27 9.40 14.68
CA VAL A 167 10.15 9.31 16.13
C VAL A 167 11.36 8.61 16.77
N ALA A 168 11.87 7.53 16.16
CA ALA A 168 13.08 6.86 16.62
C ALA A 168 14.32 7.78 16.60
N THR A 169 14.42 8.66 15.59
CA THR A 169 15.46 9.69 15.56
C THR A 169 15.31 10.77 16.63
N TYR A 170 14.13 10.97 17.22
CA TYR A 170 13.93 11.91 18.33
C TYR A 170 14.14 11.26 19.71
N CYS A 171 13.54 10.10 19.98
CA CYS A 171 13.56 9.48 21.31
C CYS A 171 14.94 8.97 21.74
N GLY A 172 15.80 8.50 20.81
CA GLY A 172 17.15 8.04 21.17
C GLY A 172 18.16 9.15 21.47
N SER A 173 17.72 10.35 21.84
CA SER A 173 18.59 11.53 22.04
C SER A 173 18.84 11.89 23.51
N GLU A 174 18.20 11.17 24.46
CA GLU A 174 18.37 11.36 25.90
C GLU A 174 19.69 10.76 26.45
N VAL A 175 20.50 10.09 25.62
CA VAL A 175 21.78 9.47 26.05
C VAL A 175 23.01 10.35 25.75
N GLU A 176 22.82 11.58 25.24
CA GLU A 176 23.93 12.53 25.02
C GLU A 176 24.31 13.25 26.32
N GLY A 177 24.88 12.48 27.26
CA GLY A 177 25.71 13.01 28.32
C GLY A 177 27.08 13.36 27.75
N ASP A 178 27.22 14.56 27.20
CA ASP A 178 28.32 15.50 27.51
C ASP A 178 28.32 16.68 26.53
N GLY A 179 28.33 17.90 27.08
CA GLY A 179 29.24 19.00 26.72
C GLY A 179 29.45 19.48 25.28
N ALA A 180 28.84 18.94 24.23
CA ALA A 180 29.09 19.36 22.86
C ALA A 180 28.32 20.64 22.49
N LYS A 181 28.72 21.77 23.10
CA LYS A 181 28.46 23.11 22.58
C LYS A 181 29.04 23.18 21.16
N GLY A 182 28.21 23.06 20.12
CA GLY A 182 28.58 23.61 18.81
C GLY A 182 28.12 22.87 17.56
N SER A 183 27.71 21.60 17.58
CA SER A 183 27.13 21.00 16.37
C SER A 183 25.64 21.33 16.33
N SER A 184 25.28 22.36 15.55
CA SER A 184 23.90 22.70 15.18
C SER A 184 23.06 21.43 14.98
N ARG A 185 22.20 21.13 15.96
CA ARG A 185 21.23 20.04 15.91
C ARG A 185 20.26 20.41 14.79
N TRP A 186 20.52 19.96 13.56
CA TRP A 186 19.62 20.12 12.42
C TRP A 186 18.39 19.24 12.64
N ILE A 187 17.54 19.67 13.56
CA ILE A 187 16.32 19.00 13.95
C ILE A 187 15.18 19.92 13.51
N PRO A 188 14.42 19.54 12.46
CA PRO A 188 13.33 20.37 11.96
C PRO A 188 12.26 20.55 13.05
N SER A 189 11.64 21.72 13.10
CA SER A 189 10.66 22.00 14.15
C SER A 189 9.47 21.03 14.09
N PRO A 190 8.87 20.66 15.24
CA PRO A 190 7.70 19.78 15.29
C PRO A 190 6.53 20.28 14.43
N THR A 191 6.36 21.59 14.29
CA THR A 191 5.35 22.19 13.42
C THR A 191 5.55 21.80 11.96
N ILE A 192 6.78 21.88 11.44
CA ILE A 192 7.09 21.50 10.05
C ILE A 192 6.84 20.00 9.86
N LEU A 193 7.27 19.19 10.82
CA LEU A 193 7.12 17.74 10.76
C LEU A 193 5.65 17.31 10.80
N ASN A 194 4.85 17.85 11.72
CA ASN A 194 3.41 17.58 11.79
C ASN A 194 2.72 17.97 10.48
N THR A 195 3.06 19.12 9.91
CA THR A 195 2.51 19.57 8.62
C THR A 195 2.85 18.62 7.48
N ILE A 196 4.09 18.13 7.41
CA ILE A 196 4.51 17.19 6.35
C ILE A 196 3.81 15.83 6.53
N PHE A 197 3.86 15.26 7.74
CA PHE A 197 3.35 13.91 8.02
C PHE A 197 1.83 13.80 8.13
N LEU A 198 1.10 14.92 8.21
CA LEU A 198 -0.36 14.95 8.07
C LEU A 198 -0.78 15.47 6.69
N GLY A 199 -0.15 16.56 6.24
CA GLY A 199 -0.51 17.24 5.01
C GLY A 199 -0.25 16.40 3.77
N PHE A 200 0.93 15.76 3.67
CA PHE A 200 1.26 14.97 2.48
C PHE A 200 0.40 13.71 2.34
N PRO A 201 0.19 12.88 3.38
CA PRO A 201 -0.74 11.75 3.29
C PRO A 201 -2.17 12.18 2.94
N THR A 202 -2.64 13.30 3.48
CA THR A 202 -3.97 13.87 3.15
C THR A 202 -4.05 14.29 1.69
N LEU A 203 -2.99 14.91 1.15
CA LEU A 203 -2.87 15.25 -0.27
C LEU A 203 -2.90 13.98 -1.13
N VAL A 204 -2.15 12.94 -0.76
CA VAL A 204 -2.15 11.66 -1.49
C VAL A 204 -3.54 11.05 -1.54
N VAL A 205 -4.25 10.97 -0.42
CA VAL A 205 -5.62 10.45 -0.38
C VAL A 205 -6.55 11.28 -1.26
N SER A 206 -6.54 12.61 -1.09
CA SER A 206 -7.41 13.54 -1.82
C SER A 206 -7.16 13.47 -3.33
N SER A 207 -5.89 13.52 -3.76
CA SER A 207 -5.51 13.41 -5.17
C SER A 207 -5.88 12.03 -5.74
N THR A 208 -5.70 10.96 -4.97
CA THR A 208 -6.05 9.61 -5.44
C THR A 208 -7.55 9.48 -5.67
N VAL A 209 -8.37 9.90 -4.71
CA VAL A 209 -9.84 9.87 -4.83
C VAL A 209 -10.30 10.71 -6.02
N ALA A 210 -9.80 11.95 -6.17
CA ALA A 210 -10.18 12.83 -7.27
C ALA A 210 -9.80 12.26 -8.63
N LEU A 211 -8.56 11.76 -8.79
CA LEU A 211 -8.07 11.21 -10.06
C LEU A 211 -8.80 9.94 -10.46
N PHE A 212 -9.02 9.01 -9.52
CA PHE A 212 -9.73 7.78 -9.82
C PHE A 212 -11.22 8.02 -10.05
N ALA A 213 -11.87 8.94 -9.33
CA ALA A 213 -13.23 9.36 -9.65
C ALA A 213 -13.31 9.94 -11.07
N TRP A 214 -12.37 10.81 -11.44
CA TRP A 214 -12.30 11.37 -12.79
C TRP A 214 -12.06 10.31 -13.87
N LEU A 215 -11.21 9.31 -13.60
CA LEU A 215 -10.97 8.18 -14.48
C LEU A 215 -12.21 7.29 -14.62
N CYS A 216 -12.91 6.99 -13.51
CA CYS A 216 -14.18 6.25 -13.50
C CYS A 216 -15.23 6.90 -14.40
N THR A 217 -15.35 8.23 -14.38
CA THR A 217 -16.32 8.92 -15.25
C THR A 217 -16.04 8.70 -16.74
N ALA A 218 -14.77 8.72 -17.14
CA ALA A 218 -14.38 8.47 -18.53
C ALA A 218 -14.59 7.01 -18.93
N HIS A 219 -14.22 6.08 -18.05
CA HIS A 219 -14.43 4.66 -18.28
C HIS A 219 -15.94 4.32 -18.36
N GLY A 220 -16.78 4.96 -17.53
CA GLY A 220 -18.23 4.82 -17.58
C GLY A 220 -18.82 5.31 -18.91
N SER A 221 -18.39 6.48 -19.40
CA SER A 221 -18.82 7.01 -20.70
C SER A 221 -18.42 6.10 -21.86
N PHE A 222 -17.17 5.64 -21.88
CA PHE A 222 -16.68 4.67 -22.86
C PHE A 222 -17.48 3.36 -22.82
N SER A 223 -17.65 2.77 -21.64
CA SER A 223 -18.36 1.49 -21.47
C SER A 223 -19.82 1.59 -21.91
N THR A 224 -20.48 2.71 -21.64
CA THR A 224 -21.87 2.95 -22.07
C THR A 224 -21.99 2.99 -23.59
N LEU A 225 -21.08 3.67 -24.28
CA LEU A 225 -21.09 3.72 -25.74
C LEU A 225 -20.72 2.36 -26.36
N ALA A 226 -19.69 1.69 -25.84
CA ALA A 226 -19.32 0.35 -26.27
C ALA A 226 -20.48 -0.64 -26.10
N SER A 227 -21.24 -0.55 -24.99
CA SER A 227 -22.46 -1.33 -24.77
C SER A 227 -23.50 -1.11 -25.86
N LYS A 228 -23.74 0.16 -26.25
CA LYS A 228 -24.70 0.51 -27.30
C LYS A 228 -24.27 0.00 -28.67
N VAL A 229 -22.97 0.09 -29.00
CA VAL A 229 -22.42 -0.48 -30.24
C VAL A 229 -22.66 -1.98 -30.30
N LEU A 230 -22.32 -2.73 -29.24
CA LEU A 230 -22.53 -4.17 -29.19
C LEU A 230 -24.02 -4.54 -29.25
N TYR A 231 -24.88 -3.77 -28.60
CA TYR A 231 -26.33 -3.97 -28.66
C TYR A 231 -26.88 -3.80 -30.08
N LEU A 232 -26.49 -2.73 -30.78
CA LEU A 232 -26.94 -2.48 -32.16
C LEU A 232 -26.39 -3.51 -33.14
N LEU A 233 -25.14 -3.96 -32.96
CA LEU A 233 -24.60 -5.07 -33.75
C LEU A 233 -25.38 -6.37 -33.52
N ASN A 234 -25.76 -6.66 -32.28
CA ASN A 234 -26.61 -7.82 -31.98
C ASN A 234 -28.00 -7.69 -32.64
N GLN A 235 -28.61 -6.51 -32.60
CA GLN A 235 -29.86 -6.25 -33.33
C GLN A 235 -29.70 -6.41 -34.84
N GLY A 236 -28.64 -5.85 -35.42
CA GLY A 236 -28.33 -5.98 -36.84
C GLY A 236 -28.12 -7.44 -37.25
N SER A 237 -27.49 -8.25 -36.38
CA SER A 237 -27.34 -9.69 -36.57
C SER A 237 -28.69 -10.38 -36.68
N ILE A 238 -29.61 -10.11 -35.75
CA ILE A 238 -30.96 -10.70 -35.74
C ILE A 238 -31.75 -10.29 -36.99
N ILE A 239 -31.71 -9.01 -37.37
CA ILE A 239 -32.41 -8.50 -38.57
C ILE A 239 -31.83 -9.13 -39.84
N TRP A 240 -30.51 -9.30 -39.92
CA TRP A 240 -29.85 -9.96 -41.04
C TRP A 240 -30.29 -11.42 -41.19
N ASP A 241 -30.35 -12.14 -40.07
CA ASP A 241 -30.76 -13.55 -40.07
C ASP A 241 -32.24 -13.70 -40.45
N GLN A 242 -33.11 -12.78 -40.01
CA GLN A 242 -34.50 -12.70 -40.47
C GLN A 242 -34.59 -12.47 -41.98
N GLY A 243 -33.80 -11.52 -42.54
CA GLY A 243 -33.81 -11.20 -43.97
C GLY A 243 -33.33 -12.32 -44.90
N ARG A 244 -32.74 -13.40 -44.36
CA ARG A 244 -32.35 -14.60 -45.10
C ARG A 244 -33.46 -15.64 -45.22
N ASP A 245 -34.55 -15.52 -44.47
CA ASP A 245 -35.68 -16.44 -44.57
C ASP A 245 -36.39 -16.27 -45.93
N THR A 246 -36.42 -17.35 -46.72
CA THR A 246 -37.03 -17.39 -48.06
C THR A 246 -38.54 -17.25 -48.06
N SER A 247 -39.20 -17.36 -46.90
CA SER A 247 -40.66 -17.25 -46.77
C SER A 247 -41.17 -15.80 -46.68
N ILE A 248 -40.28 -14.81 -46.56
CA ILE A 248 -40.66 -13.41 -46.32
C ILE A 248 -41.09 -12.70 -47.62
N PRO A 249 -42.23 -11.98 -47.63
CA PRO A 249 -42.66 -11.15 -48.76
C PRO A 249 -41.61 -10.12 -49.17
N LEU A 250 -41.54 -9.82 -50.48
CA LEU A 250 -40.55 -8.88 -51.03
C LEU A 250 -40.61 -7.48 -50.38
N GLN A 251 -41.81 -7.02 -50.00
CA GLN A 251 -42.03 -5.74 -49.32
C GLN A 251 -41.47 -5.72 -47.88
N ASP A 252 -41.54 -6.86 -47.18
CA ASP A 252 -40.97 -6.97 -45.83
C ASP A 252 -39.44 -7.06 -45.91
N LYS A 253 -38.91 -7.64 -46.99
CA LYS A 253 -37.48 -7.68 -47.29
C LYS A 253 -36.89 -6.29 -47.52
N THR A 254 -37.59 -5.40 -48.25
CA THR A 254 -37.13 -4.01 -48.45
C THR A 254 -37.18 -3.21 -47.14
N ASN A 255 -38.20 -3.43 -46.30
CA ASN A 255 -38.29 -2.83 -44.97
C ASN A 255 -37.15 -3.29 -44.04
N LEU A 256 -36.82 -4.58 -44.05
CA LEU A 256 -35.68 -5.14 -43.31
C LEU A 256 -34.36 -4.54 -43.79
N MET A 257 -34.15 -4.40 -45.10
CA MET A 257 -32.95 -3.79 -45.67
C MET A 257 -32.79 -2.33 -45.22
N THR A 258 -33.86 -1.54 -45.24
CA THR A 258 -33.86 -0.15 -44.76
C THR A 258 -33.47 -0.06 -43.28
N ARG A 259 -34.04 -0.92 -42.43
CA ARG A 259 -33.66 -0.99 -41.00
C ARG A 259 -32.20 -1.35 -40.82
N LEU A 260 -31.69 -2.25 -41.66
CA LEU A 260 -30.31 -2.73 -41.60
C LEU A 260 -29.31 -1.63 -42.00
N PHE A 261 -29.63 -0.83 -43.02
CA PHE A 261 -28.87 0.39 -43.35
C PHE A 261 -28.90 1.43 -42.23
N GLN A 262 -30.06 1.61 -41.59
CA GLN A 262 -30.18 2.51 -40.44
C GLN A 262 -29.32 2.04 -39.25
N VAL A 263 -29.34 0.75 -38.93
CA VAL A 263 -28.47 0.16 -37.89
C VAL A 263 -27.00 0.37 -38.25
N MET A 264 -26.60 0.14 -39.49
CA MET A 264 -25.22 0.34 -39.94
C MET A 264 -24.77 1.79 -39.77
N GLY A 265 -25.59 2.76 -40.17
CA GLY A 265 -25.30 4.19 -40.00
C GLY A 265 -25.18 4.57 -38.51
N GLN A 266 -26.05 4.04 -37.65
CA GLN A 266 -25.98 4.26 -36.20
C GLN A 266 -24.74 3.65 -35.57
N VAL A 267 -24.38 2.42 -35.96
CA VAL A 267 -23.18 1.73 -35.48
C VAL A 267 -21.93 2.50 -35.86
N GLN A 268 -21.85 3.04 -37.08
CA GLN A 268 -20.69 3.80 -37.54
C GLN A 268 -20.51 5.09 -36.73
N ASN A 269 -21.59 5.87 -36.57
CA ASN A 269 -21.57 7.10 -35.76
C ASN A 269 -21.20 6.82 -34.29
N LEU A 270 -21.75 5.75 -33.70
CA LEU A 270 -21.44 5.37 -32.32
C LEU A 270 -20.02 4.81 -32.16
N ARG A 271 -19.49 4.13 -33.16
CA ARG A 271 -18.11 3.64 -33.17
C ARG A 271 -17.13 4.81 -33.16
N ASP A 272 -17.34 5.81 -34.00
CA ASP A 272 -16.49 7.01 -34.03
C ASP A 272 -16.54 7.75 -32.68
N ALA A 273 -17.74 7.87 -32.10
CA ALA A 273 -17.90 8.42 -30.74
C ALA A 273 -17.20 7.56 -29.67
N THR A 274 -17.25 6.24 -29.79
CA THR A 274 -16.61 5.29 -28.86
C THR A 274 -15.08 5.40 -28.93
N GLU A 275 -14.50 5.48 -30.12
CA GLU A 275 -13.06 5.68 -30.31
C GLU A 275 -12.60 7.04 -29.76
N SER A 276 -13.40 8.09 -29.93
CA SER A 276 -13.14 9.39 -29.32
C SER A 276 -13.13 9.32 -27.78
N GLN A 277 -14.11 8.65 -27.17
CA GLN A 277 -14.13 8.43 -25.71
C GLN A 277 -13.00 7.54 -25.23
N LEU A 278 -12.57 6.55 -26.03
CA LEU A 278 -11.42 5.70 -25.72
C LEU A 278 -10.13 6.53 -25.72
N ALA A 279 -9.96 7.44 -26.68
CA ALA A 279 -8.82 8.36 -26.70
C ALA A 279 -8.80 9.27 -25.46
N ASP A 280 -9.94 9.83 -25.07
CA ASP A 280 -10.08 10.61 -23.83
C ASP A 280 -9.73 9.76 -22.59
N LEU A 281 -10.24 8.53 -22.50
CA LEU A 281 -9.89 7.59 -21.44
C LEU A 281 -8.38 7.34 -21.35
N VAL A 282 -7.70 7.13 -22.48
CA VAL A 282 -6.23 6.94 -22.53
C VAL A 282 -5.51 8.18 -22.01
N VAL A 283 -5.95 9.39 -22.38
CA VAL A 283 -5.35 10.65 -21.91
C VAL A 283 -5.51 10.80 -20.40
N ARG A 284 -6.72 10.61 -19.87
CA ARG A 284 -6.97 10.69 -18.42
C ARG A 284 -6.24 9.61 -17.64
N PHE A 285 -6.13 8.40 -18.20
CA PHE A 285 -5.30 7.34 -17.63
C PHE A 285 -3.85 7.79 -17.53
N ARG A 286 -3.26 8.32 -18.62
CA ARG A 286 -1.87 8.84 -18.60
C ARG A 286 -1.66 9.93 -17.54
N ILE A 287 -2.56 10.91 -17.45
CA ILE A 287 -2.47 11.99 -16.46
C ILE A 287 -2.51 11.39 -15.04
N THR A 288 -3.42 10.45 -14.79
CA THR A 288 -3.53 9.76 -13.50
C THR A 288 -2.22 9.04 -13.14
N GLN A 289 -1.66 8.27 -14.07
CA GLN A 289 -0.39 7.56 -13.86
C GLN A 289 0.78 8.53 -13.63
N PHE A 290 0.81 9.66 -14.34
CA PHE A 290 1.86 10.67 -14.20
C PHE A 290 1.84 11.32 -12.81
N VAL A 291 0.66 11.73 -12.34
CA VAL A 291 0.52 12.34 -11.00
C VAL A 291 0.86 11.32 -9.91
N GLN A 292 0.41 10.06 -10.05
CA GLN A 292 0.74 8.98 -9.11
C GLN A 292 2.24 8.69 -9.06
N LEU A 293 2.91 8.69 -10.21
CA LEU A 293 4.36 8.55 -10.28
C LEU A 293 5.06 9.69 -9.55
N GLY A 294 4.61 10.95 -9.74
CA GLY A 294 5.14 12.11 -9.03
C GLY A 294 5.00 11.99 -7.52
N LEU A 295 3.81 11.62 -7.03
CA LEU A 295 3.55 11.40 -5.60
C LEU A 295 4.40 10.25 -5.02
N SER A 296 4.56 9.17 -5.80
CA SER A 296 5.37 8.01 -5.41
C SER A 296 6.86 8.35 -5.36
N ALA A 297 7.36 9.10 -6.34
CA ALA A 297 8.74 9.57 -6.37
C ALA A 297 9.05 10.49 -5.18
N ALA A 298 8.16 11.43 -4.87
CA ALA A 298 8.29 12.29 -3.69
C ALA A 298 8.30 11.48 -2.39
N THR A 299 7.43 10.49 -2.27
CA THR A 299 7.39 9.59 -1.11
C THR A 299 8.65 8.73 -1.00
N PHE A 300 9.14 8.20 -2.12
CA PHE A 300 10.39 7.42 -2.17
C PHE A 300 11.61 8.23 -1.74
N LEU A 301 11.74 9.47 -2.24
CA LEU A 301 12.81 10.38 -1.83
C LEU A 301 12.72 10.72 -0.34
N GLY A 302 11.52 11.02 0.15
CA GLY A 302 11.27 11.23 1.57
C GLY A 302 11.67 10.01 2.40
N PHE A 303 11.28 8.82 1.96
CA PHE A 303 11.60 7.55 2.62
C PHE A 303 13.11 7.34 2.73
N LEU A 304 13.84 7.49 1.64
CA LEU A 304 15.30 7.37 1.62
C LEU A 304 15.97 8.40 2.54
N CYS A 305 15.46 9.64 2.57
CA CYS A 305 15.97 10.69 3.45
C CYS A 305 15.82 10.31 4.93
N PHE A 306 14.61 10.00 5.40
CA PHE A 306 14.38 9.63 6.81
C PHE A 306 15.07 8.33 7.20
N PHE A 307 15.10 7.34 6.31
CA PHE A 307 15.83 6.11 6.55
C PHE A 307 17.34 6.35 6.68
N SER A 308 17.91 7.21 5.84
CA SER A 308 19.33 7.58 5.92
C SER A 308 19.66 8.35 7.20
N LEU A 309 18.77 9.26 7.63
CA LEU A 309 18.90 9.97 8.91
C LEU A 309 18.91 8.99 10.10
N LEU A 310 18.01 8.01 10.10
CA LEU A 310 17.95 6.97 11.13
C LEU A 310 19.22 6.12 11.16
N LEU A 311 19.70 5.69 9.99
CA LEU A 311 20.94 4.91 9.87
C LEU A 311 22.16 5.71 10.37
N ASN A 312 22.26 6.99 10.01
CA ASN A 312 23.34 7.85 10.45
C ASN A 312 23.31 8.02 11.97
N LYS A 313 22.14 8.26 12.56
CA LYS A 313 22.01 8.37 14.01
C LYS A 313 22.43 7.08 14.72
N TYR A 314 21.97 5.93 14.23
CA TYR A 314 22.32 4.63 14.82
C TYR A 314 23.84 4.36 14.74
N ARG A 315 24.48 4.73 13.62
CA ARG A 315 25.94 4.64 13.47
C ARG A 315 26.68 5.51 14.49
N MET A 316 26.24 6.76 14.68
CA MET A 316 26.88 7.70 15.60
C MET A 316 26.78 7.26 17.06
N SER A 317 25.59 6.86 17.51
CA SER A 317 25.35 6.39 18.87
C SER A 317 26.24 5.19 19.24
N ARG A 318 26.48 4.28 18.29
CA ARG A 318 27.31 3.11 18.53
C ARG A 318 28.81 3.38 18.51
N SER A 319 29.26 4.31 17.65
CA SER A 319 30.66 4.76 17.65
C SER A 319 31.05 5.33 19.01
N GLN A 320 30.19 6.14 19.61
CA GLN A 320 30.40 6.71 20.95
C GLN A 320 30.48 5.62 22.03
N SER A 321 29.54 4.66 22.04
CA SER A 321 29.58 3.54 23.01
C SER A 321 30.87 2.69 22.93
N SER A 322 31.49 2.62 21.75
CA SER A 322 32.74 1.88 21.53
C SER A 322 33.94 2.63 22.12
N HIS A 323 33.93 3.97 22.01
CA HIS A 323 34.99 4.83 22.56
C HIS A 323 34.96 4.91 24.09
N SER A 324 33.77 4.97 24.71
CA SER A 324 33.63 4.99 26.17
C SER A 324 34.09 3.68 26.82
N ALA A 325 33.91 2.52 26.16
CA ALA A 325 34.40 1.23 26.66
C ALA A 325 35.94 1.12 26.56
N SER A 326 36.55 1.75 25.55
CA SER A 326 37.99 1.68 25.29
C SER A 326 38.86 2.62 26.15
N GLN A 327 38.27 3.57 26.89
CA GLN A 327 39.03 4.46 27.78
C GLN A 327 39.51 3.81 29.09
N SER A 328 39.15 2.54 29.36
CA SER A 328 39.59 1.82 30.56
C SER A 328 40.88 0.99 30.38
N SER A 329 41.47 0.95 29.19
CA SER A 329 42.70 0.19 28.94
C SER A 329 43.72 1.04 28.18
N PHE A 330 44.75 1.46 28.90
CA PHE A 330 45.87 2.28 28.46
C PHE A 330 46.81 1.47 27.54
N THR A 331 46.44 1.24 26.29
CA THR A 331 47.44 0.92 25.24
C THR A 331 46.94 1.38 23.89
N ARG A 332 47.66 2.35 23.33
CA ARG A 332 47.31 3.14 22.15
C ARG A 332 47.85 2.43 20.92
N GLU A 333 46.98 1.78 20.14
CA GLU A 333 47.23 1.50 18.73
C GLU A 333 46.14 2.16 17.88
N PRO A 334 46.49 3.00 16.88
CA PRO A 334 45.52 3.68 16.04
C PRO A 334 45.10 2.76 14.90
N THR A 335 44.25 1.76 15.16
CA THR A 335 43.59 1.04 14.06
C THR A 335 42.56 1.95 13.41
N HIS A 336 42.83 2.29 12.14
CA HIS A 336 41.94 2.94 11.19
C HIS A 336 40.46 2.65 11.46
N GLY A 337 39.66 3.72 11.50
CA GLY A 337 38.21 3.68 11.58
C GLY A 337 37.62 2.90 10.41
N ALA A 338 37.52 1.58 10.59
CA ALA A 338 36.84 0.71 9.65
C ALA A 338 35.37 1.12 9.66
N ASN A 339 34.91 1.66 8.54
CA ASN A 339 33.50 1.78 8.19
C ASN A 339 32.85 0.40 8.38
N ARG A 340 32.34 0.15 9.59
CA ARG A 340 31.69 -1.12 9.94
C ARG A 340 30.49 -1.25 9.01
N SER A 341 30.49 -2.30 8.19
CA SER A 341 29.47 -2.44 7.15
C SER A 341 28.08 -2.58 7.79
N LEU A 342 27.04 -2.12 7.09
CA LEU A 342 25.64 -2.18 7.56
C LEU A 342 25.25 -3.61 7.98
N ILE A 343 25.83 -4.60 7.29
CA ILE A 343 25.68 -6.03 7.56
C ILE A 343 26.24 -6.42 8.94
N GLN A 344 27.40 -5.91 9.33
CA GLN A 344 27.98 -6.16 10.65
C GLN A 344 27.16 -5.51 11.78
N MET A 345 26.55 -4.34 11.51
CA MET A 345 25.66 -3.68 12.46
C MET A 345 24.33 -4.43 12.64
N ALA A 346 23.75 -4.93 11.55
CA ALA A 346 22.53 -5.73 11.58
C ALA A 346 22.71 -7.04 12.36
N LYS A 347 23.86 -7.72 12.23
CA LYS A 347 24.09 -9.02 12.91
C LYS A 347 24.10 -8.93 14.44
N SER A 348 24.39 -7.77 15.01
CA SER A 348 24.53 -7.61 16.46
C SER A 348 23.27 -7.14 17.18
N ASP A 349 22.28 -6.64 16.46
CA ASP A 349 21.02 -6.14 17.03
C ASP A 349 19.86 -6.64 16.18
N ARG A 350 19.11 -7.58 16.76
CA ARG A 350 17.98 -8.25 16.09
C ARG A 350 16.88 -7.27 15.73
N GLN A 351 16.61 -6.25 16.56
CA GLN A 351 15.56 -5.27 16.29
C GLN A 351 15.96 -4.33 15.15
N PHE A 352 17.22 -3.87 15.14
CA PHE A 352 17.76 -3.09 14.03
C PHE A 352 17.80 -3.89 12.72
N PHE A 353 18.16 -5.17 12.76
CA PHE A 353 18.09 -6.05 11.59
C PHE A 353 16.68 -6.14 11.01
N HIS A 354 15.67 -6.35 11.86
CA HIS A 354 14.27 -6.39 11.42
C HIS A 354 13.83 -5.07 10.79
N LEU A 355 14.26 -3.94 11.34
CA LEU A 355 13.98 -2.61 10.79
C LEU A 355 14.59 -2.42 9.40
N VAL A 356 15.86 -2.80 9.22
CA VAL A 356 16.57 -2.73 7.92
C VAL A 356 15.91 -3.63 6.89
N LEU A 357 15.59 -4.88 7.26
CA LEU A 357 14.93 -5.82 6.35
C LEU A 357 13.57 -5.28 5.89
N ARG A 358 12.80 -4.70 6.80
CA ARG A 358 11.53 -4.03 6.49
C ARG A 358 11.73 -2.87 5.54
N SER A 359 12.70 -1.99 5.79
CA SER A 359 13.00 -0.86 4.91
C SER A 359 13.38 -1.31 3.50
N MET A 360 14.17 -2.38 3.38
CA MET A 360 14.55 -2.93 2.07
C MET A 360 13.34 -3.48 1.30
N ALA A 361 12.46 -4.21 1.96
CA ALA A 361 11.23 -4.70 1.35
C ALA A 361 10.32 -3.55 0.88
N MET A 362 10.21 -2.47 1.66
CA MET A 362 9.47 -1.26 1.26
C MET A 362 10.11 -0.54 0.06
N ILE A 363 11.45 -0.47 0.01
CA ILE A 363 12.18 0.06 -1.14
C ILE A 363 11.87 -0.76 -2.41
N VAL A 364 11.89 -2.10 -2.32
CA VAL A 364 11.51 -2.98 -3.44
C VAL A 364 10.06 -2.77 -3.86
N ALA A 365 9.13 -2.63 -2.90
CA ALA A 365 7.73 -2.34 -3.17
C ALA A 365 7.55 -1.01 -3.92
N MET A 366 8.18 0.07 -3.45
CA MET A 366 8.15 1.39 -4.08
C MET A 366 8.77 1.38 -5.48
N MET A 367 9.91 0.71 -5.67
CA MET A 367 10.55 0.58 -6.99
C MET A 367 9.64 -0.19 -7.97
N THR A 368 9.00 -1.26 -7.52
CA THR A 368 8.05 -2.03 -8.34
C THR A 368 6.85 -1.17 -8.73
N LEU A 369 6.34 -0.35 -7.80
CA LEU A 369 5.20 0.54 -8.02
C LEU A 369 5.55 1.67 -9.01
N MET A 370 6.74 2.26 -8.89
CA MET A 370 7.25 3.25 -9.85
C MET A 370 7.46 2.62 -11.23
N ALA A 371 8.02 1.41 -11.31
CA ALA A 371 8.21 0.69 -12.57
C ALA A 371 6.87 0.39 -13.26
N LEU A 372 5.84 0.02 -12.48
CA LEU A 372 4.47 -0.13 -12.97
C LEU A 372 3.95 1.17 -13.60
N PHE A 373 4.09 2.32 -12.91
CA PHE A 373 3.63 3.60 -13.44
C PHE A 373 4.39 4.04 -14.69
N VAL A 374 5.72 3.85 -14.73
CA VAL A 374 6.53 4.12 -15.93
C VAL A 374 6.08 3.26 -17.09
N MET A 375 5.87 1.96 -16.87
CA MET A 375 5.36 1.04 -17.89
C MET A 375 3.97 1.48 -18.37
N ASN A 376 3.07 1.83 -17.46
CA ASN A 376 1.72 2.29 -17.79
C ASN A 376 1.73 3.62 -18.57
N LEU A 377 2.70 4.49 -18.35
CA LEU A 377 2.88 5.71 -19.15
C LEU A 377 3.39 5.37 -20.55
N MET A 378 4.48 4.61 -20.65
CA MET A 378 5.12 4.24 -21.91
C MET A 378 4.21 3.41 -22.82
N ARG A 379 3.41 2.52 -22.24
CA ARG A 379 2.54 1.57 -22.95
C ARG A 379 1.05 1.77 -22.66
N SER A 380 0.64 2.96 -22.25
CA SER A 380 -0.75 3.31 -21.88
C SER A 380 -1.83 2.77 -22.82
N GLU A 381 -1.68 3.00 -24.13
CA GLU A 381 -2.63 2.52 -25.12
C GLU A 381 -2.68 0.99 -25.16
N GLN A 382 -1.54 0.32 -25.05
CA GLN A 382 -1.44 -1.13 -25.05
C GLN A 382 -1.93 -1.74 -23.74
N VAL A 383 -1.73 -1.08 -22.60
CA VAL A 383 -2.30 -1.52 -21.31
C VAL A 383 -3.83 -1.50 -21.37
N ILE A 384 -4.41 -0.54 -22.07
CA ILE A 384 -5.85 -0.45 -22.26
C ILE A 384 -6.35 -1.41 -23.35
N ARG A 385 -5.66 -1.56 -24.48
CA ARG A 385 -6.16 -2.34 -25.63
C ARG A 385 -5.70 -3.80 -25.67
N GLU A 386 -4.53 -4.12 -25.12
CA GLU A 386 -3.90 -5.43 -25.28
C GLU A 386 -3.96 -6.29 -24.00
N PRO A 387 -4.39 -7.58 -24.11
CA PRO A 387 -4.42 -8.54 -23.00
C PRO A 387 -3.12 -8.69 -22.24
N ARG A 388 -2.01 -8.70 -22.98
CA ARG A 388 -0.70 -8.99 -22.43
C ARG A 388 -0.25 -7.89 -21.47
N TYR A 389 -0.32 -6.64 -21.89
CA TYR A 389 0.10 -5.51 -21.07
C TYR A 389 -0.85 -5.26 -19.91
N ARG A 390 -2.17 -5.45 -20.12
CA ARG A 390 -3.15 -5.39 -19.04
C ARG A 390 -2.88 -6.44 -17.96
N ALA A 391 -2.59 -7.67 -18.36
CA ALA A 391 -2.21 -8.74 -17.44
C ALA A 391 -0.94 -8.37 -16.67
N ILE A 392 0.09 -7.89 -17.37
CA ILE A 392 1.37 -7.48 -16.76
C ILE A 392 1.17 -6.38 -15.72
N ALA A 393 0.42 -5.34 -16.07
CA ALA A 393 0.08 -4.25 -15.16
C ALA A 393 -0.70 -4.75 -13.93
N SER A 394 -1.66 -5.66 -14.14
CA SER A 394 -2.51 -6.18 -13.06
C SER A 394 -1.73 -6.99 -12.02
N TRP A 395 -0.82 -7.87 -12.45
CA TRP A 395 -0.05 -8.66 -11.49
C TRP A 395 1.09 -7.86 -10.86
N LEU A 396 1.71 -6.91 -11.58
CA LEU A 396 2.69 -6.00 -10.98
C LEU A 396 2.05 -5.12 -9.89
N ALA A 397 0.84 -4.63 -10.12
CA ALA A 397 0.10 -3.83 -9.15
C ALA A 397 -0.24 -4.61 -7.87
N THR A 398 -0.47 -5.92 -7.97
CA THR A 398 -0.77 -6.77 -6.80
C THR A 398 0.51 -7.28 -6.12
N ALA A 399 1.58 -7.50 -6.88
CA ALA A 399 2.89 -7.86 -6.34
C ALA A 399 3.45 -6.76 -5.42
N THR A 400 3.22 -5.48 -5.72
CA THR A 400 3.74 -4.37 -4.91
C THR A 400 3.30 -4.47 -3.45
N GLY A 401 2.02 -4.76 -3.20
CA GLY A 401 1.50 -4.89 -1.84
C GLY A 401 1.88 -6.19 -1.14
N THR A 402 2.32 -7.21 -1.89
CA THR A 402 2.84 -8.44 -1.30
C THR A 402 4.23 -8.21 -0.71
N TRP A 403 5.09 -7.42 -1.40
CA TRP A 403 6.44 -7.09 -0.92
C TRP A 403 6.43 -6.34 0.40
N SER A 404 5.52 -5.38 0.57
CA SER A 404 5.37 -4.60 1.79
C SER A 404 4.75 -5.39 2.94
N ALA A 405 3.84 -6.33 2.64
CA ALA A 405 3.13 -7.10 3.66
C ALA A 405 4.00 -8.10 4.41
N ILE A 406 4.87 -8.86 3.73
CA ILE A 406 5.69 -9.93 4.35
C ILE A 406 6.43 -9.47 5.63
N PRO A 407 7.21 -8.36 5.62
CA PRO A 407 7.91 -7.91 6.83
C PRO A 407 6.95 -7.36 7.91
N ILE A 408 5.79 -6.83 7.53
CA ILE A 408 4.77 -6.36 8.49
C ILE A 408 4.19 -7.56 9.22
N THR A 409 3.77 -8.59 8.47
CA THR A 409 3.23 -9.83 9.03
C THR A 409 4.23 -10.47 9.99
N TRP A 410 5.50 -10.52 9.60
CA TRP A 410 6.58 -11.05 10.43
C TRP A 410 6.79 -10.26 11.72
N GLN A 411 6.84 -8.93 11.65
CA GLN A 411 7.05 -8.07 12.81
C GLN A 411 5.89 -8.16 13.79
N CYS A 412 4.67 -8.13 13.27
CA CYS A 412 3.49 -8.19 14.10
C CYS A 412 3.28 -9.58 14.73
N TRP A 413 3.74 -10.66 14.09
CA TRP A 413 3.85 -11.97 14.73
C TRP A 413 4.83 -11.95 15.92
N GLY A 414 5.99 -11.30 15.74
CA GLY A 414 6.95 -11.10 16.83
C GLY A 414 6.35 -10.36 18.02
N LEU A 415 5.70 -9.22 17.77
CA LEU A 415 5.01 -8.44 18.81
C LEU A 415 3.88 -9.20 19.49
N TYR A 416 3.13 -10.01 18.74
CA TYR A 416 2.11 -10.89 19.31
C TYR A 416 2.72 -11.91 20.25
N ASN A 417 3.83 -12.55 19.85
CA ASN A 417 4.52 -13.55 20.67
C ASN A 417 5.09 -12.93 21.96
N ASP A 418 5.66 -11.72 21.87
CA ASP A 418 6.18 -11.00 23.02
C ASP A 418 5.06 -10.64 24.02
N ASN A 419 3.90 -10.19 23.51
CA ASN A 419 2.72 -9.94 24.35
C ASN A 419 2.15 -11.22 24.97
N LEU A 420 2.19 -12.35 24.25
CA LEU A 420 1.75 -13.65 24.77
C LEU A 420 2.64 -14.11 25.92
N ASN A 421 3.96 -14.00 25.74
CA ASN A 421 4.95 -14.35 26.75
C ASN A 421 4.83 -13.45 27.99
N ARG A 422 4.57 -12.16 27.79
CA ARG A 422 4.35 -11.21 28.88
C ARG A 422 3.07 -11.47 29.65
N ALA A 423 1.96 -11.75 28.96
CA ALA A 423 0.71 -12.13 29.61
C ALA A 423 0.85 -13.45 30.40
N ALA A 424 1.61 -14.41 29.89
CA ALA A 424 1.93 -15.65 30.60
C ALA A 424 2.78 -15.39 31.85
N GLN A 425 3.75 -14.47 31.77
CA GLN A 425 4.55 -14.05 32.93
C GLN A 425 3.71 -13.32 33.99
N GLU A 426 2.86 -12.36 33.59
CA GLU A 426 1.97 -11.64 34.50
C GLU A 426 0.97 -12.62 35.17
N ALA A 427 0.43 -13.59 34.43
CA ALA A 427 -0.42 -14.64 34.99
C ALA A 427 0.33 -15.57 35.96
N SER A 428 1.63 -15.84 35.73
CA SER A 428 2.46 -16.64 36.63
C SER A 428 2.81 -15.90 37.94
N MET A 429 2.90 -14.57 37.90
CA MET A 429 3.13 -13.72 39.09
C MET A 429 1.87 -13.51 39.93
N LEU A 430 0.68 -13.70 39.34
CA LEU A 430 -0.62 -13.57 40.01
C LEU A 430 -1.12 -14.87 40.66
N LYS A 431 -0.40 -16.00 40.52
CA LYS A 431 -0.69 -17.20 41.30
C LYS A 431 -0.24 -17.00 42.76
N PRO A 432 -1.14 -17.07 43.75
CA PRO A 432 -0.72 -17.08 45.15
C PRO A 432 0.09 -18.36 45.43
N PRO A 433 1.02 -18.35 46.39
CA PRO A 433 1.79 -19.53 46.74
C PRO A 433 0.86 -20.53 47.44
N GLU A 434 0.33 -21.49 46.70
CA GLU A 434 -0.26 -22.69 47.28
C GLU A 434 0.86 -23.68 47.66
N GLU A 435 0.99 -23.83 48.98
CA GLU A 435 1.40 -25.02 49.72
C GLU A 435 2.66 -25.77 49.28
N ILE A 436 3.80 -25.33 49.81
CA ILE A 436 4.81 -26.28 50.30
C ILE A 436 4.45 -26.60 51.75
N GLN A 437 3.78 -27.74 51.94
CA GLN A 437 3.54 -28.33 53.23
C GLN A 437 4.88 -28.69 53.88
N GLY A 438 5.21 -28.05 55.01
CA GLY A 438 6.48 -28.28 55.70
C GLY A 438 6.68 -27.38 56.92
N SER A 439 5.88 -27.62 57.96
CA SER A 439 6.06 -27.20 59.36
C SER A 439 7.49 -26.80 59.78
N GLN A 440 7.69 -25.56 60.28
CA GLN A 440 8.20 -25.28 61.63
C GLN A 440 8.27 -23.76 61.95
N PHE A 441 7.43 -23.35 62.92
CA PHE A 441 7.65 -22.35 63.98
C PHE A 441 8.88 -21.41 63.91
N LYS A 442 8.67 -20.07 63.87
CA LYS A 442 8.72 -19.16 65.05
C LYS A 442 8.53 -17.68 64.67
N ALA A 443 7.89 -16.95 65.59
CA ALA A 443 7.44 -15.57 65.52
C ALA A 443 8.46 -14.52 66.03
N ALA A 444 8.25 -13.26 65.61
CA ALA A 444 8.63 -11.93 66.16
C ALA A 444 8.95 -10.99 64.98
N GLN A 445 8.64 -9.69 64.86
CA GLN A 445 8.15 -8.60 65.71
C GLN A 445 7.87 -7.43 64.71
N ARG A 446 6.67 -6.84 64.61
CA ARG A 446 6.10 -5.64 65.28
C ARG A 446 6.72 -4.26 64.93
N GLY A 447 5.86 -3.35 64.45
CA GLY A 447 5.95 -1.87 64.52
C GLY A 447 6.17 -1.19 63.15
N THR A 448 5.50 -0.12 62.72
CA THR A 448 4.61 0.90 63.31
C THR A 448 3.94 1.68 62.15
N GLY A 449 2.70 2.16 62.33
CA GLY A 449 1.93 2.90 61.30
C GLY A 449 1.95 4.43 61.44
N SER A 450 1.39 5.13 60.44
CA SER A 450 0.52 6.32 60.59
C SER A 450 0.05 6.82 59.21
N THR A 451 -1.13 7.43 59.21
CA THR A 451 -2.07 7.77 58.14
C THR A 451 -1.91 9.18 57.51
N ALA A 452 -2.47 9.30 56.29
CA ALA A 452 -3.11 10.47 55.65
C ALA A 452 -2.26 11.60 55.03
N SER A 453 -2.37 11.79 53.70
CA SER A 453 -3.32 12.76 53.10
C SER A 453 -3.44 12.57 51.58
N ALA A 454 -4.64 12.76 51.04
CA ALA A 454 -4.95 12.77 49.62
C ALA A 454 -4.95 14.21 49.11
N HIS A 455 -4.25 14.51 48.01
CA HIS A 455 -4.50 15.71 47.20
C HIS A 455 -3.83 15.66 45.80
N TRP A 456 -4.61 15.29 44.79
CA TRP A 456 -4.59 15.64 43.34
C TRP A 456 -3.39 15.31 42.43
N ASP A 457 -3.64 14.32 41.57
CA ASP A 457 -3.58 14.34 40.10
C ASP A 457 -2.48 15.17 39.41
N CYS A 458 -1.43 14.45 39.03
CA CYS A 458 -0.80 14.63 37.72
C CYS A 458 -0.35 13.24 37.23
N GLU A 459 -1.29 12.47 36.67
CA GLU A 459 -0.96 11.28 35.87
C GLU A 459 -0.24 11.71 34.59
N SER A 460 1.01 12.10 34.75
CA SER A 460 2.03 11.87 33.73
C SER A 460 2.45 10.42 33.93
N GLU A 461 1.68 9.45 33.42
CA GLU A 461 2.15 8.07 33.30
C GLU A 461 3.39 8.11 32.39
N GLU A 462 4.56 8.21 33.04
CA GLU A 462 5.87 7.91 32.50
C GLU A 462 5.79 6.55 31.83
N ILE A 463 5.74 6.54 30.51
CA ILE A 463 6.15 5.36 29.76
C ILE A 463 7.66 5.38 29.83
N GLU A 464 8.13 4.72 30.88
CA GLU A 464 9.46 4.16 31.00
C GLU A 464 9.72 3.34 29.72
N PHE A 465 10.30 4.00 28.70
CA PHE A 465 11.19 3.28 27.83
C PHE A 465 12.28 2.79 28.78
N LYS A 466 12.20 1.51 29.19
CA LYS A 466 13.38 0.81 29.66
C LYS A 466 14.40 0.94 28.55
N SER A 467 15.23 1.97 28.70
CA SER A 467 16.57 2.02 28.19
C SER A 467 17.19 0.66 28.45
N LEU A 468 18.00 0.24 27.50
CA LEU A 468 18.81 -0.97 27.54
C LEU A 468 19.49 -1.13 28.92
N SER A 469 18.80 -1.77 29.86
CA SER A 469 19.44 -2.36 31.02
C SER A 469 20.05 -3.63 30.51
N GLN A 470 21.34 -3.52 30.21
CA GLN A 470 22.35 -4.56 30.26
C GLN A 470 21.82 -5.82 30.95
N GLN A 471 21.27 -6.74 30.16
CA GLN A 471 20.85 -8.03 30.68
C GLN A 471 22.14 -8.77 31.05
N ARG A 472 22.42 -8.76 32.35
CA ARG A 472 23.45 -9.59 32.98
C ARG A 472 23.22 -11.02 32.51
N ASN A 473 24.26 -11.54 31.87
CA ASN A 473 24.41 -12.92 31.42
C ASN A 473 24.16 -13.88 32.61
N PRO A 474 23.10 -14.71 32.63
CA PRO A 474 22.87 -15.64 33.73
C PRO A 474 23.44 -17.05 33.49
N PHE A 475 24.16 -17.30 32.40
CA PHE A 475 24.83 -18.60 32.20
C PHE A 475 26.32 -18.41 31.88
N ARG A 476 27.06 -18.23 32.96
CA ARG A 476 28.47 -18.60 33.09
C ARG A 476 28.50 -20.00 33.71
N ALA A 477 28.38 -21.01 32.86
CA ALA A 477 28.88 -22.38 32.99
C ALA A 477 28.70 -23.04 31.61
#